data_AF-A0A6C0LFZ7-F1
#
_entry.id   AF-A0A6C0LFZ7-F1
#
_cell.length_a   1.000
_cell.length_b   1.000
_cell.length_c   1.000
_cell.angle_alpha   90.00
_cell.angle_beta   90.00
_cell.angle_gamma   90.00
#
_symmetry.space_group_name_H-M   'P 1'
#
loop_
_entity.id
_entity.type
_entity.pdbx_description
1 polymer ?
#
loop_
_entity_poly.entity_id
_entity_poly.type
_entity_poly.pdbx_seq_one_letter_code
_entity_poly.pdbx_strand_id
1 'polypeptide(L)'
;MYVLYLSTLSFILFTLYNCFSDKRNKNLTCKKLDDKNNYSFIIKNIEFFKNGKCVELKNYNNYYFKQNNIELNVNFIYDFFVVNYIYNNTEYKYYSENGFLTFPMYSSEQIKNYVYINKISSAKLLVTETDNNKISVTDEIDILPMLIPFIGPNYNFYEDLEYIGTNVTKLNVDKILTYLKCKNENTYDKLDTVNKNYKLLFYDNFNNEYNIDSNYLRWNPELKL
;
A
#
# COMPACT_ATOMS: atom_id res chain seq x y z
N MET A 1 -15.53 -3.19 56.47
CA MET A 1 -15.77 -2.16 55.43
C MET A 1 -14.48 -1.71 54.72
N TYR A 2 -13.37 -1.46 55.44
CA TYR A 2 -12.08 -1.04 54.84
C TYR A 2 -11.42 -2.03 53.85
N VAL A 3 -11.55 -3.35 54.07
CA VAL A 3 -10.93 -4.38 53.21
C VAL A 3 -11.52 -4.36 51.78
N LEU A 4 -12.82 -4.09 51.65
CA LEU A 4 -13.50 -3.96 50.35
C LEU A 4 -13.06 -2.71 49.57
N TYR A 5 -12.68 -1.63 50.26
CA TYR A 5 -12.14 -0.43 49.62
C TYR A 5 -10.71 -0.64 49.12
N LEU A 6 -9.89 -1.37 49.88
CA LEU A 6 -8.52 -1.71 49.46
C LEU A 6 -8.50 -2.64 48.23
N SER A 7 -9.40 -3.63 48.19
CA SER A 7 -9.49 -4.55 47.05
C SER A 7 -10.00 -3.86 45.78
N THR A 8 -11.00 -2.97 45.90
CA THR A 8 -11.51 -2.20 44.77
C THR A 8 -10.50 -1.18 44.26
N LEU A 9 -9.78 -0.48 45.15
CA LEU A 9 -8.72 0.44 44.75
C LEU A 9 -7.57 -0.28 44.02
N SER A 10 -7.19 -1.47 44.50
CA SER A 10 -6.14 -2.29 43.87
C SER A 10 -6.56 -2.77 42.49
N PHE A 11 -7.83 -3.15 42.33
CA PHE A 11 -8.37 -3.56 41.03
C PHE A 11 -8.42 -2.39 40.04
N ILE A 12 -8.87 -1.21 40.48
CA ILE A 12 -8.91 0.00 39.65
C ILE A 12 -7.48 0.38 39.19
N LEU A 13 -6.51 0.37 40.10
CA LEU A 13 -5.10 0.65 39.79
C LEU A 13 -4.52 -0.38 38.81
N PHE A 14 -4.85 -1.66 38.95
CA PHE A 14 -4.42 -2.71 38.02
C PHE A 14 -5.03 -2.54 36.63
N THR A 15 -6.33 -2.22 36.53
CA THR A 15 -6.97 -1.91 35.25
C THR A 15 -6.41 -0.67 34.59
N LEU A 16 -6.14 0.40 35.36
CA LEU A 16 -5.50 1.60 34.84
C LEU A 16 -4.07 1.30 34.36
N TYR A 17 -3.29 0.53 35.13
CA TYR A 17 -1.96 0.10 34.71
C TYR A 17 -2.01 -0.68 33.39
N ASN A 18 -2.92 -1.64 33.22
CA ASN A 18 -3.04 -2.38 31.96
C ASN A 18 -3.49 -1.47 30.80
N CYS A 19 -4.47 -0.58 31.02
CA CYS A 19 -4.91 0.37 29.99
C CYS A 19 -3.82 1.37 29.56
N PHE A 20 -2.92 1.77 30.46
CA PHE A 20 -1.84 2.72 30.16
C PHE A 20 -0.52 2.05 29.78
N SER A 21 -0.30 0.78 30.16
CA SER A 21 0.89 0.02 29.79
C SER A 21 0.92 -0.32 28.30
N ASP A 22 -0.24 -0.64 27.70
CA ASP A 22 -0.35 -0.87 26.25
C ASP A 22 -0.07 0.38 25.39
N LYS A 23 -0.07 1.57 26.00
CA LYS A 23 0.24 2.84 25.32
C LYS A 23 1.69 3.29 25.48
N ARG A 24 2.57 2.53 26.15
CA ARG A 24 4.00 2.87 26.14
C ARG A 24 4.59 2.56 24.78
N ASN A 25 4.73 3.63 23.98
CA ASN A 25 5.60 3.76 22.83
C ASN A 25 6.86 2.89 22.99
N LYS A 26 6.81 1.66 22.48
CA LYS A 26 8.02 0.97 22.08
C LYS A 26 8.50 1.74 20.86
N ASN A 27 9.63 2.44 21.00
CA ASN A 27 10.45 2.78 19.85
C ASN A 27 10.60 1.48 19.04
N LEU A 28 9.87 1.41 17.92
CA LEU A 28 9.71 0.24 17.07
C LEU A 28 11.02 0.02 16.30
N THR A 29 12.06 -0.43 17.00
CA THR A 29 13.21 -1.05 16.35
C THR A 29 12.80 -2.47 16.01
N CYS A 30 12.39 -2.67 14.76
CA CYS A 30 12.15 -3.99 14.23
C CYS A 30 13.47 -4.77 14.31
N LYS A 31 13.49 -5.79 15.18
CA LYS A 31 14.67 -6.60 15.46
C LYS A 31 15.03 -7.38 14.20
N LYS A 32 16.24 -7.16 13.68
CA LYS A 32 16.91 -8.16 12.84
C LYS A 32 17.08 -9.41 13.70
N LEU A 33 16.43 -10.50 13.31
CA LEU A 33 16.56 -11.80 13.95
C LEU A 33 16.91 -12.82 12.87
N ASP A 34 17.97 -13.56 13.12
CA ASP A 34 18.80 -14.35 12.19
C ASP A 34 18.24 -15.74 11.82
N ASP A 35 16.92 -15.92 11.70
CA ASP A 35 16.35 -17.21 11.32
C ASP A 35 15.69 -17.22 9.94
N LYS A 36 15.97 -18.28 9.17
CA LYS A 36 15.60 -18.49 7.76
C LYS A 36 14.09 -18.48 7.46
N ASN A 37 13.22 -18.48 8.47
CA ASN A 37 11.76 -18.47 8.32
C ASN A 37 11.08 -17.30 9.06
N ASN A 38 11.77 -16.15 9.17
CA ASN A 38 11.23 -14.99 9.87
C ASN A 38 10.34 -14.13 8.97
N TYR A 39 9.03 -14.20 9.21
CA TYR A 39 8.05 -13.25 8.72
C TYR A 39 8.05 -12.05 9.68
N SER A 40 8.64 -10.91 9.28
CA SER A 40 8.51 -9.66 10.03
C SER A 40 7.44 -8.79 9.35
N PHE A 41 6.20 -8.94 9.79
CA PHE A 41 5.06 -8.23 9.22
C PHE A 41 4.21 -7.57 10.32
N ILE A 42 3.92 -6.30 10.11
CA ILE A 42 3.08 -5.49 11.00
C ILE A 42 2.09 -4.73 10.12
N ILE A 43 0.79 -4.96 10.27
CA ILE A 43 -0.17 -3.94 9.84
C ILE A 43 -0.08 -2.83 10.87
N LYS A 44 0.07 -1.56 10.44
CA LYS A 44 0.04 -0.36 11.31
C LYS A 44 -1.36 0.21 11.44
N ASN A 45 -2.04 0.34 10.30
CA ASN A 45 -3.40 0.84 10.26
C ASN A 45 -4.05 0.56 8.91
N ILE A 46 -5.36 0.76 8.87
CA ILE A 46 -6.17 0.68 7.67
C ILE A 46 -6.97 1.97 7.56
N GLU A 47 -6.85 2.60 6.40
CA GLU A 47 -7.59 3.80 6.01
C GLU A 47 -8.78 3.38 5.15
N PHE A 48 -10.01 3.75 5.54
CA PHE A 48 -11.23 3.44 4.83
C PHE A 48 -11.77 4.68 4.13
N PHE A 49 -12.14 4.55 2.86
CA PHE A 49 -12.55 5.65 2.02
C PHE A 49 -14.00 5.52 1.54
N LYS A 50 -14.69 6.66 1.49
CA LYS A 50 -16.02 6.79 0.93
C LYS A 50 -16.21 8.17 0.33
N ASN A 51 -16.79 8.26 -0.86
CA ASN A 51 -17.02 9.49 -1.60
C ASN A 51 -15.75 10.36 -1.71
N GLY A 52 -14.62 9.74 -2.02
CA GLY A 52 -13.33 10.44 -2.17
C GLY A 52 -12.69 10.94 -0.88
N LYS A 53 -13.18 10.55 0.30
CA LYS A 53 -12.64 10.98 1.60
C LYS A 53 -12.32 9.81 2.51
N CYS A 54 -11.25 9.95 3.29
CA CYS A 54 -10.95 9.01 4.37
C CYS A 54 -11.97 9.21 5.50
N VAL A 55 -12.84 8.23 5.72
CA VAL A 55 -13.94 8.31 6.70
C VAL A 55 -13.64 7.58 7.99
N GLU A 56 -12.75 6.59 7.95
CA GLU A 56 -12.37 5.83 9.13
C GLU A 56 -10.88 5.44 9.07
N LEU A 57 -10.21 5.46 10.21
CA LEU A 57 -8.83 4.96 10.38
C LEU A 57 -8.82 3.97 11.55
N LYS A 58 -8.47 2.72 11.28
CA LYS A 58 -8.29 1.70 12.33
C LYS A 58 -6.82 1.39 12.49
N ASN A 59 -6.27 1.65 13.67
CA ASN A 59 -4.91 1.26 14.00
C ASN A 59 -4.88 -0.23 14.39
N TYR A 60 -3.97 -0.96 13.77
CA TYR A 60 -3.62 -2.32 14.15
C TYR A 60 -2.14 -2.24 14.52
N ASN A 61 -1.72 -2.62 15.72
CA ASN A 61 -0.29 -2.68 16.04
C ASN A 61 0.09 -4.13 16.33
N ASN A 62 -0.46 -5.03 15.53
CA ASN A 62 -0.36 -6.47 15.72
C ASN A 62 0.80 -7.01 14.90
N TYR A 63 1.61 -7.85 15.54
CA TYR A 63 2.68 -8.58 14.89
C TYR A 63 2.17 -9.94 14.44
N TYR A 64 2.41 -10.27 13.18
CA TYR A 64 2.00 -11.56 12.64
C TYR A 64 3.26 -12.36 12.33
N PHE A 65 3.45 -13.45 13.07
CA PHE A 65 4.63 -14.34 12.97
C PHE A 65 4.32 -15.66 12.25
N LYS A 66 3.07 -15.87 11.84
CA LYS A 66 2.60 -17.03 11.09
C LYS A 66 1.62 -16.56 10.01
N GLN A 67 1.53 -17.34 8.92
CA GLN A 67 0.60 -17.14 7.81
C GLN A 67 -0.84 -17.41 8.28
N ASN A 68 -1.36 -16.58 9.17
CA ASN A 68 -2.77 -16.55 9.52
C ASN A 68 -3.43 -15.52 8.63
N ASN A 69 -4.47 -15.93 7.89
CA ASN A 69 -5.26 -15.01 7.09
C ASN A 69 -5.84 -13.93 8.01
N ILE A 70 -5.54 -12.67 7.72
CA ILE A 70 -6.13 -11.53 8.43
C ILE A 70 -7.49 -11.28 7.79
N GLU A 71 -8.49 -12.01 8.25
CA GLU A 71 -9.86 -11.83 7.79
C GLU A 71 -10.43 -10.56 8.41
N LEU A 72 -10.45 -9.48 7.63
CA LEU A 72 -11.22 -8.30 7.94
C LEU A 72 -12.44 -8.29 7.05
N ASN A 73 -13.60 -8.47 7.66
CA ASN A 73 -14.88 -8.28 7.00
C ASN A 73 -15.12 -6.77 6.93
N VAL A 74 -14.80 -6.20 5.79
CA VAL A 74 -14.94 -4.78 5.50
C VAL A 74 -16.39 -4.57 5.04
N ASN A 75 -17.12 -3.74 5.76
CA ASN A 75 -18.50 -3.43 5.42
C ASN A 75 -18.54 -2.80 4.00
N PHE A 76 -19.41 -3.32 3.12
CA PHE A 76 -19.61 -2.85 1.72
C PHE A 76 -20.07 -1.38 1.61
N ILE A 77 -20.17 -0.67 2.74
CA ILE A 77 -20.46 0.77 2.77
C ILE A 77 -19.28 1.64 2.30
N TYR A 78 -18.06 1.11 2.22
CA TYR A 78 -16.86 1.82 1.80
C TYR A 78 -16.54 1.56 0.33
N ASP A 79 -15.99 2.56 -0.36
CA ASP A 79 -15.63 2.43 -1.77
C ASP A 79 -14.33 1.62 -1.91
N PHE A 80 -13.35 1.88 -1.04
CA PHE A 80 -12.07 1.15 -0.98
C PHE A 80 -11.38 1.37 0.37
N PHE A 81 -10.28 0.65 0.59
CA PHE A 81 -9.40 0.85 1.74
C PHE A 81 -7.93 0.64 1.40
N VAL A 82 -7.07 1.26 2.21
CA VAL A 82 -5.61 1.14 2.10
C VAL A 82 -5.04 0.62 3.41
N VAL A 83 -4.36 -0.52 3.33
CA VAL A 83 -3.66 -1.14 4.44
C VAL A 83 -2.24 -0.62 4.46
N ASN A 84 -1.86 0.09 5.53
CA ASN A 84 -0.48 0.51 5.76
C ASN A 84 0.23 -0.54 6.61
N TYR A 85 1.33 -1.07 6.11
CA TYR A 85 2.05 -2.17 6.75
C TYR A 85 3.56 -1.99 6.70
N ILE A 86 4.26 -2.61 7.64
CA ILE A 86 5.72 -2.67 7.68
C ILE A 86 6.14 -4.08 7.37
N TYR A 87 7.10 -4.20 6.46
CA TYR A 87 7.84 -5.43 6.22
C TYR A 87 9.33 -5.14 6.20
N ASN A 88 10.12 -5.89 6.97
CA ASN A 88 11.58 -5.68 7.09
C ASN A 88 11.97 -4.20 7.31
N ASN A 89 11.21 -3.49 8.16
CA ASN A 89 11.43 -2.09 8.53
C ASN A 89 11.07 -1.07 7.42
N THR A 90 10.57 -1.53 6.28
CA THR A 90 10.08 -0.66 5.21
C THR A 90 8.56 -0.60 5.24
N GLU A 91 8.01 0.61 5.10
CA GLU A 91 6.57 0.85 5.06
C GLU A 91 6.05 0.73 3.62
N TYR A 92 4.97 -0.02 3.47
CA TYR A 92 4.30 -0.28 2.20
C TYR A 92 2.79 -0.09 2.35
N LYS A 93 2.10 -0.02 1.20
CA LYS A 93 0.66 0.19 1.11
C LYS A 93 0.01 -0.86 0.21
N TYR A 94 -1.10 -1.41 0.68
CA TYR A 94 -1.92 -2.34 -0.08
C TYR A 94 -3.32 -1.76 -0.29
N TYR A 95 -3.71 -1.59 -1.55
CA TYR A 95 -5.03 -1.10 -1.95
C TYR A 95 -5.98 -2.28 -2.16
N SER A 96 -7.20 -2.18 -1.65
CA SER A 96 -8.26 -3.16 -1.93
C SER A 96 -9.64 -2.51 -1.95
N GLU A 97 -10.49 -3.01 -2.84
CA GLU A 97 -11.94 -2.74 -2.91
C GLU A 97 -12.77 -3.93 -2.42
N ASN A 98 -12.13 -5.09 -2.23
CA ASN A 98 -12.83 -6.30 -1.84
C ASN A 98 -13.29 -6.20 -0.38
N GLY A 99 -14.56 -6.53 -0.12
CA GLY A 99 -15.13 -6.59 1.23
C GLY A 99 -14.44 -7.59 2.17
N PHE A 100 -13.54 -8.43 1.66
CA PHE A 100 -12.71 -9.34 2.44
C PHE A 100 -11.24 -9.08 2.15
N LEU A 101 -10.46 -8.83 3.19
CA LEU A 101 -9.01 -8.75 3.07
C LEU A 101 -8.40 -10.16 3.18
N THR A 102 -7.73 -10.60 2.13
CA THR A 102 -6.75 -11.69 2.20
C THR A 102 -5.38 -11.08 1.96
N PHE A 103 -4.62 -10.85 3.04
CA PHE A 103 -3.32 -10.20 2.93
C PHE A 103 -2.24 -11.24 2.57
N PRO A 104 -1.53 -11.12 1.43
CA PRO A 104 -0.48 -12.06 1.07
C PRO A 104 0.75 -11.84 1.94
N MET A 105 1.16 -12.87 2.69
CA MET A 105 2.40 -12.88 3.46
C MET A 105 3.47 -13.67 2.71
N TYR A 106 4.67 -13.10 2.61
CA TYR A 106 5.79 -13.71 1.91
C TYR A 106 6.99 -13.87 2.85
N SER A 107 7.84 -14.87 2.58
CA SER A 107 9.12 -15.01 3.26
C SER A 107 10.06 -13.85 2.92
N SER A 108 11.08 -13.60 3.76
CA SER A 108 12.02 -12.51 3.50
C SER A 108 12.74 -12.65 2.16
N GLU A 109 12.96 -13.87 1.68
CA GLU A 109 13.64 -14.12 0.41
C GLU A 109 12.72 -13.83 -0.79
N GLN A 110 11.48 -14.31 -0.74
CA GLN A 110 10.47 -13.96 -1.74
C GLN A 110 10.29 -12.44 -1.85
N ILE A 111 10.35 -11.72 -0.74
CA ILE A 111 10.19 -10.26 -0.75
C ILE A 111 11.38 -9.55 -1.38
N LYS A 112 12.61 -9.97 -1.10
CA LYS A 112 13.77 -9.42 -1.80
C LYS A 112 13.61 -9.61 -3.32
N ASN A 113 13.16 -10.79 -3.74
CA ASN A 113 12.92 -11.07 -5.15
C ASN A 113 11.82 -10.19 -5.72
N TYR A 114 10.63 -10.12 -5.11
CA TYR A 114 9.55 -9.27 -5.62
C TYR A 114 9.92 -7.78 -5.64
N VAL A 115 10.53 -7.26 -4.58
CA VAL A 115 10.98 -5.86 -4.52
C VAL A 115 12.03 -5.57 -5.58
N TYR A 116 12.98 -6.50 -5.80
CA TYR A 116 13.97 -6.36 -6.85
C TYR A 116 13.34 -6.37 -8.25
N ILE A 117 12.41 -7.27 -8.49
CA ILE A 117 11.77 -7.42 -9.79
C ILE A 117 10.88 -6.21 -10.07
N ASN A 118 10.06 -5.77 -9.12
CA ASN A 118 9.16 -4.62 -9.25
C ASN A 118 9.88 -3.27 -9.30
N LYS A 119 11.16 -3.22 -9.63
CA LYS A 119 11.93 -1.98 -9.53
C LYS A 119 11.69 -1.07 -10.73
N ILE A 120 10.86 -0.05 -10.52
CA ILE A 120 10.67 1.09 -11.41
C ILE A 120 11.69 2.17 -11.03
N SER A 121 12.45 2.69 -12.00
CA SER A 121 13.47 3.72 -11.76
C SER A 121 12.92 5.14 -11.83
N SER A 122 11.87 5.35 -12.62
CA SER A 122 11.21 6.63 -12.85
C SER A 122 9.75 6.41 -13.23
N ALA A 123 8.88 7.27 -12.72
CA ALA A 123 7.45 7.25 -13.00
C ALA A 123 6.93 8.68 -13.14
N LYS A 124 6.32 8.98 -14.29
CA LYS A 124 5.81 10.30 -14.61
C LYS A 124 4.33 10.23 -14.98
N LEU A 125 3.60 11.25 -14.55
CA LEU A 125 2.22 11.49 -14.91
C LEU A 125 2.16 12.73 -15.79
N LEU A 126 1.76 12.56 -17.04
CA LEU A 126 1.48 13.65 -17.97
C LEU A 126 0.00 13.97 -17.91
N VAL A 127 -0.35 15.15 -17.40
CA VAL A 127 -1.73 15.64 -17.46
C VAL A 127 -1.98 16.11 -18.89
N THR A 128 -3.10 15.68 -19.46
CA THR A 128 -3.45 16.03 -20.84
C THR A 128 -4.77 16.75 -20.91
N GLU A 129 -4.89 17.70 -21.82
CA GLU A 129 -6.16 18.33 -22.17
C GLU A 129 -6.46 18.04 -23.64
N THR A 130 -7.75 17.78 -23.92
CA THR A 130 -8.23 17.55 -25.28
C THR A 130 -9.02 18.77 -25.73
N ASP A 131 -8.46 19.52 -26.67
CA ASP A 131 -9.13 20.67 -27.30
C ASP A 131 -9.23 20.41 -28.81
N ASN A 132 -10.45 20.47 -29.36
CA ASN A 132 -10.71 20.27 -30.79
C ASN A 132 -10.01 19.02 -31.40
N ASN A 133 -10.12 17.87 -30.73
CA ASN A 133 -9.46 16.60 -31.09
C ASN A 133 -7.92 16.62 -31.10
N LYS A 134 -7.28 17.64 -30.52
CA LYS A 134 -5.83 17.65 -30.27
C LYS A 134 -5.56 17.42 -28.80
N ILE A 135 -4.74 16.41 -28.51
CA ILE A 135 -4.25 16.12 -27.16
C ILE A 135 -2.99 16.95 -26.93
N SER A 136 -2.99 17.74 -25.88
CA SER A 136 -1.83 18.52 -25.43
C SER A 136 -1.45 18.14 -24.00
N VAL A 137 -0.15 18.12 -23.70
CA VAL A 137 0.35 17.90 -22.34
C VAL A 137 0.43 19.24 -21.64
N THR A 138 -0.26 19.38 -20.51
CA THR A 138 -0.34 20.64 -19.76
C THR A 138 0.58 20.67 -18.55
N ASP A 139 0.78 19.53 -17.89
CA ASP A 139 1.65 19.38 -16.73
C ASP A 139 2.36 18.01 -16.75
N GLU A 140 3.56 17.97 -16.16
CA GLU A 140 4.33 16.75 -15.91
C GLU A 140 4.63 16.64 -14.42
N ILE A 141 4.20 15.54 -13.81
CA ILE A 141 4.32 15.30 -12.37
C ILE A 141 5.17 14.04 -12.15
N ASP A 142 6.23 14.16 -11.36
CA ASP A 142 6.94 12.99 -10.84
C ASP A 142 6.07 12.29 -9.79
N ILE A 143 5.65 11.07 -10.10
CA ILE A 143 4.78 10.26 -9.23
C ILE A 143 5.55 9.11 -8.56
N LEU A 144 6.85 8.94 -8.86
CA LEU A 144 7.63 7.85 -8.30
C LEU A 144 7.61 7.86 -6.76
N PRO A 145 7.83 9.01 -6.06
CA PRO A 145 7.82 9.03 -4.61
C PRO A 145 6.48 8.58 -4.00
N MET A 146 5.36 8.84 -4.69
CA MET A 146 4.04 8.45 -4.24
C MET A 146 3.72 6.99 -4.55
N LEU A 147 4.29 6.45 -5.61
CA LEU A 147 4.13 5.05 -6.01
C LEU A 147 5.05 4.11 -5.24
N ILE A 148 6.21 4.56 -4.73
CA ILE A 148 7.16 3.72 -3.97
C ILE A 148 6.47 2.85 -2.91
N PRO A 149 5.56 3.36 -2.06
CA PRO A 149 4.88 2.53 -1.06
C PRO A 149 4.02 1.41 -1.67
N PHE A 150 3.56 1.59 -2.91
CA PHE A 150 2.79 0.63 -3.69
C PHE A 150 3.67 -0.21 -4.64
N ILE A 151 4.93 0.17 -4.84
CA ILE A 151 5.95 -0.63 -5.54
C ILE A 151 6.59 -1.56 -4.50
N GLY A 152 5.75 -2.46 -4.00
CA GLY A 152 6.08 -3.38 -2.91
C GLY A 152 5.95 -4.84 -3.33
N PRO A 153 6.21 -5.77 -2.40
CA PRO A 153 6.17 -7.20 -2.68
C PRO A 153 4.78 -7.74 -3.00
N ASN A 154 3.72 -6.99 -2.72
CA ASN A 154 2.34 -7.43 -2.93
C ASN A 154 1.85 -7.19 -4.34
N TYR A 155 2.57 -6.39 -5.13
CA TYR A 155 2.21 -6.13 -6.52
C TYR A 155 3.13 -6.92 -7.43
N ASN A 156 2.70 -7.20 -8.65
CA ASN A 156 3.57 -7.74 -9.67
C ASN A 156 3.22 -7.07 -10.99
N PHE A 157 4.25 -6.58 -11.66
CA PHE A 157 4.08 -5.90 -12.94
C PHE A 157 4.45 -6.79 -14.12
N TYR A 158 4.95 -8.01 -13.88
CA TYR A 158 5.47 -8.89 -14.92
C TYR A 158 4.59 -10.13 -15.07
N GLU A 159 4.07 -10.32 -16.29
CA GLU A 159 3.19 -11.44 -16.65
C GLU A 159 3.85 -12.80 -16.37
N ASP A 160 5.15 -12.92 -16.65
CA ASP A 160 5.94 -14.15 -16.48
C ASP A 160 6.02 -14.65 -15.03
N LEU A 161 5.68 -13.80 -14.06
CA LEU A 161 5.75 -14.11 -12.62
C LEU A 161 4.40 -14.46 -12.01
N GLU A 162 3.30 -14.44 -12.79
CA GLU A 162 1.96 -14.84 -12.31
C GLU A 162 1.93 -16.30 -11.83
N TYR A 163 2.84 -17.15 -12.34
CA TYR A 163 2.98 -18.55 -11.93
C TYR A 163 3.64 -18.76 -10.55
N ILE A 164 4.27 -17.74 -9.95
CA ILE A 164 5.08 -17.90 -8.72
C ILE A 164 4.24 -17.84 -7.43
N GLY A 165 2.93 -17.56 -7.50
CA GLY A 165 2.06 -17.64 -6.32
C GLY A 165 0.60 -17.39 -6.63
N THR A 166 -0.30 -18.12 -5.98
CA THR A 166 -1.73 -18.20 -6.30
C THR A 166 -2.57 -16.97 -5.95
N ASN A 167 -1.99 -15.80 -5.63
CA ASN A 167 -2.73 -14.56 -5.34
C ASN A 167 -1.87 -13.32 -5.64
N VAL A 168 -1.42 -13.17 -6.88
CA VAL A 168 -0.67 -11.98 -7.29
C VAL A 168 -1.64 -10.80 -7.42
N THR A 169 -1.43 -9.73 -6.65
CA THR A 169 -2.21 -8.49 -6.83
C THR A 169 -1.62 -7.71 -8.00
N LYS A 170 -2.42 -7.47 -9.04
CA LYS A 170 -2.02 -6.65 -10.19
C LYS A 170 -2.01 -5.19 -9.77
N LEU A 171 -1.00 -4.43 -10.19
CA LEU A 171 -0.96 -2.99 -9.90
C LEU A 171 -2.04 -2.29 -10.71
N ASN A 172 -2.89 -1.54 -10.03
CA ASN A 172 -3.83 -0.66 -10.67
C ASN A 172 -3.46 0.79 -10.35
N VAL A 173 -2.70 1.41 -11.26
CA VAL A 173 -2.20 2.77 -11.08
C VAL A 173 -3.34 3.78 -10.98
N ASP A 174 -4.41 3.61 -11.76
CA ASP A 174 -5.59 4.49 -11.73
C ASP A 174 -6.22 4.55 -10.32
N LYS A 175 -6.31 3.39 -9.65
CA LYS A 175 -6.82 3.28 -8.28
C LYS A 175 -5.86 3.91 -7.26
N ILE A 176 -4.55 3.75 -7.46
CA ILE A 176 -3.56 4.40 -6.61
C ILE A 176 -3.60 5.92 -6.79
N LEU A 177 -3.71 6.42 -8.02
CA LEU A 177 -3.89 7.84 -8.31
C LEU A 177 -5.16 8.38 -7.65
N THR A 178 -6.25 7.60 -7.65
CA THR A 178 -7.48 7.95 -6.92
C THR A 178 -7.21 8.13 -5.43
N TYR A 179 -6.51 7.19 -4.80
CA TYR A 179 -6.07 7.32 -3.40
C TYR A 179 -5.20 8.57 -3.17
N LEU A 180 -4.21 8.81 -4.03
CA LEU A 180 -3.30 9.94 -3.91
C LEU A 180 -4.02 11.29 -4.05
N LYS A 181 -4.98 11.39 -4.97
CA LYS A 181 -5.87 12.54 -5.11
C LYS A 181 -6.66 12.78 -3.82
N CYS A 182 -7.22 11.74 -3.20
CA CYS A 182 -7.93 11.87 -1.92
C CYS A 182 -7.05 12.37 -0.78
N LYS A 183 -5.72 12.15 -0.85
CA LYS A 183 -4.77 12.56 0.20
C LYS A 183 -4.17 13.94 -0.02
N ASN A 184 -4.04 14.38 -1.26
CA ASN A 184 -3.45 15.66 -1.63
C ASN A 184 -4.25 16.28 -2.79
N GLU A 185 -5.48 16.71 -2.53
CA GLU A 185 -6.40 17.26 -3.54
C GLU A 185 -5.71 18.37 -4.36
N ASN A 186 -5.09 19.35 -3.69
CA ASN A 186 -4.40 20.48 -4.34
C ASN A 186 -3.32 20.08 -5.37
N THR A 187 -2.65 18.93 -5.19
CA THR A 187 -1.60 18.46 -6.12
C THR A 187 -2.19 17.80 -7.36
N TYR A 188 -3.45 17.33 -7.28
CA TYR A 188 -4.10 16.49 -8.28
C TYR A 188 -5.47 17.01 -8.73
N ASP A 189 -5.82 18.25 -8.41
CA ASP A 189 -7.09 18.86 -8.84
C ASP A 189 -7.23 18.86 -10.37
N LYS A 190 -6.10 19.03 -11.07
CA LYS A 190 -6.02 18.97 -12.54
C LYS A 190 -6.06 17.54 -13.11
N LEU A 191 -5.88 16.52 -12.26
CA LEU A 191 -5.93 15.13 -12.69
C LEU A 191 -7.37 14.66 -12.78
N ASP A 192 -7.84 14.49 -14.01
CA ASP A 192 -9.12 13.85 -14.30
C ASP A 192 -8.96 12.33 -14.40
N THR A 193 -9.08 11.67 -13.25
CA THR A 193 -9.06 10.20 -13.15
C THR A 193 -10.30 9.52 -13.72
N VAL A 194 -11.40 10.27 -13.92
CA VAL A 194 -12.68 9.71 -14.38
C VAL A 194 -12.68 9.58 -15.90
N ASN A 195 -12.32 10.66 -16.60
CA ASN A 195 -12.25 10.67 -18.07
C ASN A 195 -10.89 10.17 -18.60
N LYS A 196 -9.95 9.86 -17.70
CA LYS A 196 -8.59 9.39 -18.03
C LYS A 196 -7.82 10.35 -18.93
N ASN A 197 -7.94 11.66 -18.67
CA ASN A 197 -7.19 12.69 -19.38
C ASN A 197 -5.76 12.80 -18.86
N TYR A 198 -5.01 11.69 -18.90
CA TYR A 198 -3.61 11.65 -18.52
C TYR A 198 -2.88 10.49 -19.22
N LYS A 199 -1.56 10.61 -19.35
CA LYS A 199 -0.67 9.52 -19.76
C LYS A 199 0.30 9.20 -18.63
N LEU A 200 0.47 7.90 -18.36
CA LEU A 200 1.47 7.39 -17.43
C LEU A 200 2.70 6.91 -18.19
N LEU A 201 3.88 7.29 -17.70
CA LEU A 201 5.17 6.82 -18.21
C LEU A 201 5.93 6.14 -17.09
N PHE A 202 6.39 4.93 -17.34
CA PHE A 202 7.22 4.16 -16.41
C PHE A 202 8.51 3.78 -17.08
N TYR A 203 9.61 3.88 -16.35
CA TYR A 203 10.93 3.51 -16.81
C TYR A 203 11.59 2.54 -15.87
N ASP A 204 12.48 1.72 -16.42
CA ASP A 204 13.27 0.77 -15.68
C ASP A 204 14.70 1.30 -15.36
N ASN A 205 15.47 0.49 -14.64
CA ASN A 205 16.95 0.46 -14.59
C ASN A 205 17.76 1.19 -15.70
N PHE A 206 17.42 0.88 -16.94
CA PHE A 206 18.14 1.17 -18.17
C PHE A 206 17.47 2.29 -18.99
N ASN A 207 16.49 2.99 -18.41
CA ASN A 207 15.69 4.04 -19.04
C ASN A 207 14.80 3.58 -20.20
N ASN A 208 14.44 2.30 -20.28
CA ASN A 208 13.46 1.89 -21.27
C ASN A 208 12.05 2.11 -20.75
N GLU A 209 11.19 2.66 -21.60
CA GLU A 209 9.78 2.91 -21.29
C GLU A 209 9.01 1.57 -21.26
N TYR A 210 8.16 1.40 -20.24
CA TYR A 210 7.19 0.32 -20.21
C TYR A 210 5.90 0.71 -20.92
N ASN A 211 5.40 -0.19 -21.74
CA ASN A 211 4.02 -0.19 -22.19
C ASN A 211 3.13 -0.71 -21.05
N ILE A 212 2.10 0.06 -20.70
CA ILE A 212 1.10 -0.34 -19.70
C ILE A 212 -0.03 -1.03 -20.46
N ASP A 213 -0.05 -2.35 -20.43
CA ASP A 213 -1.12 -3.13 -21.04
C ASP A 213 -1.97 -3.76 -19.94
N SER A 214 -3.16 -3.18 -19.74
CA SER A 214 -4.31 -3.55 -18.89
C SER A 214 -4.07 -4.02 -17.43
N ASN A 215 -3.01 -4.75 -17.12
CA ASN A 215 -2.58 -5.14 -15.78
C ASN A 215 -1.06 -5.40 -15.63
N TYR A 216 -0.26 -5.33 -16.70
CA TYR A 216 1.18 -5.61 -16.67
C TYR A 216 1.98 -4.50 -17.32
N LEU A 217 3.22 -4.35 -16.86
CA LEU A 217 4.25 -3.56 -17.52
C LEU A 217 4.99 -4.48 -18.50
N ARG A 218 4.80 -4.22 -19.79
CA ARG A 218 5.56 -4.88 -20.85
C ARG A 218 6.63 -3.93 -21.32
N TRP A 219 7.85 -4.43 -21.51
CA TRP A 219 8.90 -3.64 -22.12
C TRP A 219 8.45 -3.12 -23.47
N ASN A 220 8.66 -1.83 -23.74
CA ASN A 220 8.51 -1.32 -25.10
C ASN A 220 9.79 -1.68 -25.88
N PRO A 221 9.75 -2.63 -26.85
CA PRO A 221 10.92 -3.01 -27.61
C PRO A 221 11.39 -1.91 -28.58
N GLU A 222 10.57 -0.87 -28.81
CA GLU A 222 10.91 0.26 -29.67
C GLU A 222 11.81 1.28 -28.96
N LEU A 223 13.00 0.83 -28.56
CA LEU A 223 14.12 1.75 -28.38
C LEU A 223 14.93 1.76 -29.66
N LYS A 224 14.87 2.89 -30.35
CA LYS A 224 15.93 3.26 -31.30
C LYS A 224 17.23 3.38 -30.49
N LEU A 225 18.15 2.46 -30.74
CA LEU A 225 19.59 2.67 -30.54
C LEU A 225 20.05 3.93 -31.28
#